data_AF-A0A7T8HHN5-F1
#
_entry.id   AF-A0A7T8HHN5-F1
#
_cell.length_a   1.000
_cell.length_b   1.000
_cell.length_c   1.000
_cell.angle_alpha   90.00
_cell.angle_beta   90.00
_cell.angle_gamma   90.00
#
_symmetry.space_group_name_H-M   'P 1'
#
loop_
_entity.id
_entity.type
_entity.pdbx_description
1 polymer ?
#
loop_
_entity_poly.entity_id
_entity_poly.type
_entity_poly.pdbx_seq_one_letter_code
_entity_poly.pdbx_strand_id
1 'polypeptide(L)'
;MANTYGTGSYRVVHLYFVSPTGPEAREWKSKSCLCHGCQSHGPQLRACLHCIHFGCPEHYGAHAKKLFSTGTFSAFIEDISTLQKNKKRKGFGHQSTIGLRGLINLGNTFPHSYSAPSDYFLSDRHRCMFQGKNDCMVCEVSRLFQEFYSGSKVPLVPHVLLHMTWTHAHHLAGYEQQDAHEFFIATLDLLHRHLIHKTTVNPANCDCIVDTIFTGKLQSDVVCQNCKGVSTTIDPFWDISLDLPAATPSSSNSSSSSSSSNHGISLHNCLERFTKPEHLGSSAKIKCSNCQTYQ
;
A
#
# COMPACT_ATOMS: atom_id res chain seq x y z
N MET A 1 -34.80 8.13 -23.14
CA MET A 1 -34.38 6.81 -22.61
C MET A 1 -32.89 6.91 -22.32
N ALA A 2 -32.51 7.09 -21.05
CA ALA A 2 -31.13 7.43 -20.67
C ALA A 2 -30.21 6.20 -20.77
N ASN A 3 -29.05 6.39 -21.39
CA ASN A 3 -27.97 5.43 -21.60
C ASN A 3 -27.66 4.57 -20.35
N THR A 4 -28.10 3.31 -20.34
CA THR A 4 -27.67 2.26 -19.39
C THR A 4 -26.34 1.61 -19.79
N TYR A 5 -25.46 2.35 -20.46
CA TYR A 5 -24.16 1.84 -20.88
C TYR A 5 -23.13 2.01 -19.75
N GLY A 6 -22.35 0.97 -19.49
CA GLY A 6 -21.25 0.99 -18.52
C GLY A 6 -21.62 0.56 -17.09
N THR A 7 -22.87 0.64 -16.65
CA THR A 7 -23.25 0.22 -15.27
C THR A 7 -23.17 -1.29 -15.09
N GLY A 8 -23.56 -2.08 -16.11
CA GLY A 8 -23.41 -3.53 -16.11
C GLY A 8 -21.95 -3.97 -16.06
N SER A 9 -21.13 -3.45 -16.96
CA SER A 9 -19.68 -3.70 -17.00
C SER A 9 -18.98 -3.23 -15.74
N TYR A 10 -19.34 -2.06 -15.21
CA TYR A 10 -18.83 -1.55 -13.94
C TYR A 10 -19.14 -2.51 -12.79
N ARG A 11 -20.37 -3.01 -12.69
CA ARG A 11 -20.72 -4.02 -11.67
C ARG A 11 -19.88 -5.29 -11.83
N VAL A 12 -19.61 -5.74 -13.06
CA VAL A 12 -18.76 -6.91 -13.31
C VAL A 12 -17.31 -6.63 -12.92
N VAL A 13 -16.73 -5.53 -13.40
CA VAL A 13 -15.37 -5.11 -13.06
C VAL A 13 -15.22 -5.00 -11.55
N HIS A 14 -16.17 -4.36 -10.89
CA HIS A 14 -16.13 -4.22 -9.45
C HIS A 14 -16.25 -5.56 -8.71
N LEU A 15 -17.20 -6.43 -9.09
CA LEU A 15 -17.43 -7.68 -8.37
C LEU A 15 -16.31 -8.70 -8.53
N TYR A 16 -15.70 -8.77 -9.70
CA TYR A 16 -14.69 -9.80 -10.00
C TYR A 16 -13.27 -9.28 -9.87
N PHE A 17 -13.03 -7.99 -10.09
CA PHE A 17 -11.68 -7.44 -10.08
C PHE A 17 -11.43 -6.46 -8.93
N VAL A 18 -12.42 -5.70 -8.46
CA VAL A 18 -12.19 -4.78 -7.33
C VAL A 18 -12.43 -5.49 -6.00
N SER A 19 -13.52 -6.24 -5.86
CA SER A 19 -13.96 -6.87 -4.62
C SER A 19 -14.41 -8.34 -4.79
N PRO A 20 -13.53 -9.25 -5.27
CA PRO A 20 -13.88 -10.67 -5.42
C PRO A 20 -14.03 -11.35 -4.05
N THR A 21 -15.27 -11.62 -3.66
CA THR A 21 -15.59 -12.25 -2.37
C THR A 21 -15.64 -13.77 -2.41
N GLY A 22 -15.90 -14.36 -3.58
CA GLY A 22 -15.96 -15.82 -3.76
C GLY A 22 -14.63 -16.42 -4.22
N PRO A 23 -14.31 -17.68 -3.86
CA PRO A 23 -13.07 -18.35 -4.29
C PRO A 23 -12.94 -18.41 -5.81
N GLU A 24 -14.04 -18.71 -6.52
CA GLU A 24 -14.08 -18.72 -7.98
C GLU A 24 -13.82 -17.33 -8.59
N ALA A 25 -14.35 -16.27 -7.97
CA ALA A 25 -14.10 -14.89 -8.42
C ALA A 25 -12.64 -14.47 -8.24
N ARG A 26 -12.00 -14.93 -7.16
CA ARG A 26 -10.58 -14.66 -6.89
C ARG A 26 -9.65 -15.45 -7.81
N GLU A 27 -9.96 -16.72 -8.05
CA GLU A 27 -9.24 -17.54 -9.03
C GLU A 27 -9.33 -16.90 -10.42
N TRP A 28 -10.52 -16.44 -10.80
CA TRP A 28 -10.72 -15.76 -12.08
C TRP A 28 -10.00 -14.40 -12.13
N LYS A 29 -9.98 -13.61 -11.05
CA LYS A 29 -9.15 -12.38 -10.96
C LYS A 29 -7.67 -12.69 -11.14
N SER A 30 -7.16 -13.72 -10.45
CA SER A 30 -5.76 -14.15 -10.54
C SER A 30 -5.36 -14.48 -11.98
N LYS A 31 -6.24 -15.18 -12.71
CA LYS A 31 -6.02 -15.59 -14.11
C LYS A 31 -6.27 -14.48 -15.14
N SER A 32 -7.19 -13.56 -14.88
CA SER A 32 -7.72 -12.62 -15.89
C SER A 32 -7.30 -11.17 -15.68
N CYS A 33 -6.73 -10.81 -14.51
CA CYS A 33 -6.26 -9.46 -14.21
C CYS A 33 -4.84 -9.23 -14.77
N LEU A 34 -4.75 -9.20 -16.09
CA LEU A 34 -3.54 -9.09 -16.90
C LEU A 34 -3.71 -8.03 -18.00
N CYS A 35 -2.62 -7.39 -18.39
CA CYS A 35 -2.65 -6.58 -19.60
C CYS A 35 -2.82 -7.49 -20.83
N HIS A 36 -3.83 -7.23 -21.66
CA HIS A 36 -4.05 -8.02 -22.88
C HIS A 36 -2.94 -7.86 -23.93
N GLY A 37 -2.21 -6.74 -23.92
CA GLY A 37 -1.12 -6.48 -24.85
C GLY A 37 0.16 -7.23 -24.50
N CYS A 38 0.63 -7.07 -23.26
CA CYS A 38 1.93 -7.62 -22.82
C CYS A 38 1.84 -8.79 -21.84
N GLN A 39 0.62 -9.25 -21.48
CA GLN A 39 0.40 -10.30 -20.49
C GLN A 39 1.09 -10.05 -19.15
N SER A 40 1.35 -8.78 -18.82
CA SER A 40 1.94 -8.40 -17.55
C SER A 40 0.87 -8.10 -16.51
N HIS A 41 1.17 -8.43 -15.25
CA HIS A 41 0.43 -7.95 -14.10
C HIS A 41 1.01 -6.60 -13.65
N GLY A 42 0.18 -5.72 -13.09
CA GLY A 42 0.67 -4.49 -12.49
C GLY A 42 -0.39 -3.71 -11.72
N PRO A 43 0.03 -2.80 -10.82
CA PRO A 43 -0.88 -2.00 -9.98
C PRO A 43 -1.69 -0.95 -10.76
N GLN A 44 -1.36 -0.70 -12.05
CA GLN A 44 -2.00 0.34 -12.86
C GLN A 44 -2.75 -0.21 -14.08
N LEU A 45 -3.26 -1.44 -13.99
CA LEU A 45 -4.12 -1.98 -15.05
C LEU A 45 -5.46 -1.23 -15.09
N ARG A 46 -5.80 -0.69 -16.26
CA ARG A 46 -7.06 0.01 -16.53
C ARG A 46 -8.06 -0.94 -17.16
N ALA A 47 -9.28 -0.95 -16.65
CA ALA A 47 -10.39 -1.73 -17.18
C ALA A 47 -11.30 -0.86 -18.05
N CYS A 48 -11.59 -1.31 -19.26
CA CYS A 48 -12.54 -0.65 -20.14
C CYS A 48 -13.98 -0.96 -19.71
N LEU A 49 -14.77 0.06 -19.37
CA LEU A 49 -16.18 -0.12 -18.98
C LEU A 49 -17.10 -0.49 -20.15
N HIS A 50 -16.63 -0.50 -21.39
CA HIS A 50 -17.41 -0.91 -22.55
C HIS A 50 -17.28 -2.39 -22.87
N CYS A 51 -16.10 -2.98 -22.69
CA CYS A 51 -15.82 -4.36 -23.10
C CYS A 51 -14.99 -5.18 -22.09
N ILE A 52 -14.74 -4.66 -20.89
CA ILE A 52 -14.00 -5.34 -19.81
C ILE A 52 -12.56 -5.71 -20.24
N HIS A 53 -11.97 -4.91 -21.15
CA HIS A 53 -10.59 -5.05 -21.57
C HIS A 53 -9.63 -4.46 -20.55
N PHE A 54 -8.61 -5.22 -20.15
CA PHE A 54 -7.56 -4.77 -19.23
C PHE A 54 -6.28 -4.39 -19.99
N GLY A 55 -5.80 -3.16 -19.78
CA GLY A 55 -4.58 -2.64 -20.40
C GLY A 55 -3.69 -1.91 -19.39
N CYS A 56 -2.37 -2.07 -19.52
CA CYS A 56 -1.42 -1.18 -18.82
C CYS A 56 -1.49 0.24 -19.43
N PRO A 57 -0.88 1.26 -18.80
CA PRO A 57 -0.96 2.65 -19.29
C PRO A 57 -0.63 2.82 -20.78
N GLU A 58 0.35 2.07 -21.29
CA GLU A 58 0.76 2.10 -22.70
C GLU A 58 -0.26 1.42 -23.63
N HIS A 59 -0.74 0.21 -23.29
CA HIS A 59 -1.66 -0.57 -24.13
C HIS A 59 -3.12 -0.10 -24.05
N TYR A 60 -3.53 0.48 -22.92
CA TYR A 60 -4.89 0.99 -22.76
C TYR A 60 -5.17 2.17 -23.70
N GLY A 61 -4.17 3.02 -23.96
CA GLY A 61 -4.30 4.12 -24.91
C GLY A 61 -4.59 3.66 -26.34
N ALA A 62 -3.93 2.59 -26.80
CA ALA A 62 -4.19 1.98 -28.10
C ALA A 62 -5.60 1.37 -28.19
N HIS A 63 -6.04 0.70 -27.12
CA HIS A 63 -7.39 0.16 -27.02
C HIS A 63 -8.46 1.26 -27.07
N ALA A 64 -8.30 2.33 -26.29
CA ALA A 64 -9.22 3.47 -26.29
C ALA A 64 -9.33 4.11 -27.68
N LYS A 65 -8.20 4.36 -28.35
CA LYS A 65 -8.19 4.91 -29.72
C LYS A 65 -8.91 4.01 -30.72
N LYS A 66 -8.76 2.69 -30.61
CA LYS A 66 -9.46 1.71 -31.48
C LYS A 66 -10.97 1.72 -31.24
N LEU A 67 -11.42 1.80 -29.98
CA LEU A 67 -12.84 1.90 -29.63
C LEU A 67 -13.50 3.15 -30.22
N PHE A 68 -12.84 4.31 -30.15
CA PHE A 68 -13.38 5.56 -30.68
C PHE A 68 -13.28 5.70 -32.20
N SER A 69 -12.49 4.87 -32.88
CA SER A 69 -12.28 4.94 -34.34
C SER A 69 -13.07 3.90 -35.15
N THR A 70 -13.32 2.71 -34.61
CA THR A 70 -13.87 1.59 -35.42
C THR A 70 -15.35 1.27 -35.18
N GLY A 71 -15.97 1.76 -34.10
CA GLY A 71 -17.41 1.60 -33.83
C GLY A 71 -17.95 0.17 -33.81
N THR A 72 -17.11 -0.85 -34.05
CA THR A 72 -17.49 -2.25 -34.21
C THR A 72 -17.10 -3.03 -32.96
N PHE A 73 -18.11 -3.69 -32.42
CA PHE A 73 -18.17 -4.24 -31.07
C PHE A 73 -18.20 -5.76 -31.14
N SER A 74 -17.32 -6.40 -30.38
CA SER A 74 -17.55 -7.77 -29.92
C SER A 74 -17.11 -7.85 -28.45
N ALA A 75 -18.04 -7.57 -27.54
CA ALA A 75 -17.92 -8.22 -26.23
C ALA A 75 -17.97 -9.73 -26.48
N PHE A 76 -17.04 -10.49 -25.90
CA PHE A 76 -17.19 -11.93 -25.82
C PHE A 76 -18.45 -12.22 -24.99
N ILE A 77 -19.55 -12.53 -25.68
CA ILE A 77 -20.82 -12.96 -25.07
C ILE A 77 -20.59 -14.17 -24.16
N GLU A 78 -19.55 -14.96 -24.43
CA GLU A 78 -19.13 -16.10 -23.62
C GLU A 78 -18.72 -15.71 -22.19
N ASP A 79 -18.00 -14.60 -21.98
CA ASP A 79 -17.62 -14.15 -20.63
C ASP A 79 -18.87 -13.73 -19.85
N ILE A 80 -19.76 -12.95 -20.47
CA ILE A 80 -21.01 -12.52 -19.82
C ILE A 80 -21.90 -13.72 -19.48
N SER A 81 -22.00 -14.71 -20.36
CA SER A 81 -22.82 -15.91 -20.18
C SER A 81 -22.26 -16.87 -19.11
N THR A 82 -20.93 -17.02 -19.04
CA THR A 82 -20.24 -17.81 -18.01
C THR A 82 -20.38 -17.15 -16.65
N LEU A 83 -20.30 -15.82 -16.60
CA LEU A 83 -20.52 -15.06 -15.38
C LEU A 83 -21.98 -15.18 -14.93
N GLN A 84 -22.98 -15.12 -15.82
CA GLN A 84 -24.42 -15.25 -15.48
C GLN A 84 -24.78 -16.58 -14.83
N LYS A 85 -24.03 -17.66 -15.09
CA LYS A 85 -24.21 -18.97 -14.44
C LYS A 85 -23.83 -18.94 -12.95
N ASN A 86 -22.91 -18.06 -12.54
CA ASN A 86 -22.50 -17.90 -11.14
C ASN A 86 -23.43 -16.95 -10.37
N LYS A 87 -24.46 -17.52 -9.74
CA LYS A 87 -25.53 -16.82 -9.00
C LYS A 87 -25.14 -16.35 -7.59
N LYS A 88 -23.98 -16.71 -7.05
CA LYS A 88 -23.50 -16.23 -5.73
C LYS A 88 -22.93 -14.82 -5.83
N ARG A 89 -23.75 -13.84 -6.23
CA ARG A 89 -23.34 -12.45 -6.45
C ARG A 89 -23.85 -11.57 -5.32
N LYS A 90 -22.96 -10.99 -4.51
CA LYS A 90 -23.30 -9.88 -3.61
C LYS A 90 -23.23 -8.58 -4.40
N GLY A 91 -24.33 -8.19 -5.03
CA GLY A 91 -24.41 -6.91 -5.73
C GLY A 91 -24.43 -5.72 -4.77
N PHE A 92 -23.91 -4.58 -5.20
CA PHE A 92 -24.19 -3.29 -4.57
C PHE A 92 -25.69 -3.00 -4.66
N GLY A 93 -26.39 -3.13 -3.52
CA GLY A 93 -27.66 -2.44 -3.31
C GLY A 93 -27.38 -1.01 -2.83
N HIS A 94 -28.38 -0.13 -2.85
CA HIS A 94 -28.28 1.27 -2.41
C HIS A 94 -27.89 1.45 -0.91
N GLN A 95 -27.65 0.35 -0.19
CA GLN A 95 -27.23 0.30 1.23
C GLN A 95 -26.01 -0.64 1.47
N SER A 96 -25.21 -0.93 0.44
CA SER A 96 -24.05 -1.82 0.59
C SER A 96 -22.91 -1.13 1.35
N THR A 97 -22.56 -1.65 2.52
CA THR A 97 -21.39 -1.24 3.33
C THR A 97 -20.15 -2.08 3.00
N ILE A 98 -19.97 -2.46 1.73
CA ILE A 98 -18.86 -3.32 1.29
C ILE A 98 -17.54 -2.58 1.53
N GLY A 99 -16.60 -3.20 2.25
CA GLY A 99 -15.33 -2.59 2.64
C GLY A 99 -15.42 -1.68 3.88
N LEU A 100 -16.62 -1.39 4.40
CA LEU A 100 -16.84 -0.57 5.58
C LEU A 100 -17.29 -1.44 6.74
N ARG A 101 -16.34 -1.82 7.60
CA ARG A 101 -16.58 -2.68 8.77
C ARG A 101 -15.80 -2.15 9.97
N GLY A 102 -16.43 -2.16 11.14
CA GLY A 102 -15.75 -1.79 12.39
C GLY A 102 -14.83 -2.91 12.89
N LEU A 103 -13.72 -2.54 13.52
CA LEU A 103 -12.89 -3.45 14.29
C LEU A 103 -13.20 -3.31 15.77
N ILE A 104 -13.35 -4.43 16.46
CA ILE A 104 -13.55 -4.43 17.92
C ILE A 104 -12.22 -4.06 18.57
N ASN A 105 -12.25 -3.06 19.44
CA ASN A 105 -11.11 -2.70 20.28
C ASN A 105 -10.94 -3.80 21.35
N LEU A 106 -9.77 -4.44 21.38
CA LEU A 106 -9.41 -5.49 22.35
C LEU A 106 -8.60 -4.96 23.54
N GLY A 107 -8.66 -3.65 23.80
CA GLY A 107 -8.05 -3.03 24.98
C GLY A 107 -6.83 -2.17 24.64
N ASN A 108 -7.00 -1.21 23.73
CA ASN A 108 -5.99 -0.30 23.13
C ASN A 108 -5.40 -0.77 21.79
N THR A 109 -6.16 -1.58 21.07
CA THR A 109 -5.83 -1.95 19.70
C THR A 109 -6.18 -0.80 18.78
N PHE A 110 -5.19 -0.05 18.29
CA PHE A 110 -5.42 0.95 17.23
C PHE A 110 -5.50 0.23 15.87
N PRO A 111 -6.70 0.06 15.30
CA PRO A 111 -6.82 -0.49 13.97
C PRO A 111 -6.64 0.68 13.01
N HIS A 112 -5.41 0.91 12.57
CA HIS A 112 -5.19 1.82 11.45
C HIS A 112 -6.02 1.29 10.27
N SER A 113 -6.72 2.19 9.60
CA SER A 113 -7.38 1.87 8.34
C SER A 113 -6.28 1.61 7.32
N TYR A 114 -5.81 0.37 7.24
CA TYR A 114 -4.90 -0.08 6.21
C TYR A 114 -5.58 0.11 4.86
N SER A 115 -5.31 1.22 4.18
CA SER A 115 -5.51 1.31 2.73
C SER A 115 -4.39 0.58 2.00
N ALA A 116 -3.99 -0.61 2.51
CA ALA A 116 -3.11 -1.49 1.75
C ALA A 116 -3.83 -1.85 0.44
N PRO A 117 -3.10 -2.10 -0.67
CA PRO A 117 -3.73 -2.30 -1.96
C PRO A 117 -4.61 -3.54 -1.88
N SER A 118 -5.92 -3.29 -1.77
CA SER A 118 -6.94 -4.35 -1.67
C SER A 118 -6.79 -5.30 -2.84
N ASP A 119 -6.26 -4.82 -3.97
CA ASP A 119 -5.97 -5.63 -5.14
C ASP A 119 -5.07 -6.82 -4.90
N TYR A 120 -3.98 -6.69 -4.15
CA TYR A 120 -3.07 -7.81 -3.93
C TYR A 120 -3.72 -8.89 -3.06
N PHE A 121 -4.27 -8.48 -1.91
CA PHE A 121 -4.88 -9.37 -0.92
C PHE A 121 -6.19 -10.01 -1.40
N LEU A 122 -6.90 -9.38 -2.34
CA LEU A 122 -8.11 -9.94 -2.96
C LEU A 122 -7.82 -10.79 -4.21
N SER A 123 -6.58 -10.82 -4.71
CA SER A 123 -6.22 -11.60 -5.91
C SER A 123 -5.77 -13.04 -5.62
N ASP A 124 -5.79 -13.51 -4.36
CA ASP A 124 -5.28 -14.84 -3.94
C ASP A 124 -3.91 -15.19 -4.57
N ARG A 125 -3.02 -14.20 -4.73
CA ARG A 125 -1.68 -14.40 -5.34
C ARG A 125 -0.70 -15.09 -4.39
N HIS A 126 -0.98 -15.03 -3.09
CA HIS A 126 -0.13 -15.63 -2.08
C HIS A 126 -0.31 -17.16 -2.08
N ARG A 127 0.75 -17.88 -2.46
CA ARG A 127 0.84 -19.33 -2.25
C ARG A 127 1.45 -19.57 -0.87
N CYS A 128 0.59 -19.85 0.10
CA CYS A 128 1.04 -20.13 1.46
C CYS A 128 1.85 -21.42 1.51
N MET A 129 3.06 -21.31 2.06
CA MET A 129 3.97 -22.44 2.26
C MET A 129 4.10 -22.83 3.74
N PHE A 130 3.32 -22.19 4.62
CA PHE A 130 3.24 -22.51 6.04
C PHE A 130 2.23 -23.65 6.25
N GLN A 131 2.57 -24.60 7.13
CA GLN A 131 1.75 -25.78 7.39
C GLN A 131 0.70 -25.53 8.50
N GLY A 132 0.97 -24.62 9.44
CA GLY A 132 0.03 -24.30 10.51
C GLY A 132 -1.03 -23.28 10.09
N LYS A 133 -2.27 -23.55 10.54
CA LYS A 133 -3.41 -22.65 10.39
C LYS A 133 -3.17 -21.48 11.35
N ASN A 134 -2.91 -20.29 10.81
CA ASN A 134 -2.57 -19.03 11.50
C ASN A 134 -1.07 -18.71 11.68
N ASP A 135 -0.18 -19.44 11.00
CA ASP A 135 1.27 -19.14 11.05
C ASP A 135 1.71 -18.12 9.99
N CYS A 136 0.81 -17.72 9.08
CA CYS A 136 1.13 -16.83 7.97
C CYS A 136 0.37 -15.50 8.05
N MET A 137 1.14 -14.42 8.24
CA MET A 137 0.62 -13.06 8.33
C MET A 137 -0.08 -12.63 7.04
N VAL A 138 0.46 -13.05 5.89
CA VAL A 138 -0.12 -12.73 4.58
C VAL A 138 -1.50 -13.39 4.42
N CYS A 139 -1.66 -14.62 4.91
CA CYS A 139 -2.95 -15.32 4.90
C CYS A 139 -3.96 -14.64 5.82
N GLU A 140 -3.55 -14.22 7.01
CA GLU A 140 -4.46 -13.54 7.95
C GLU A 140 -4.89 -12.19 7.41
N VAL A 141 -3.96 -11.37 6.89
CA VAL A 141 -4.33 -10.09 6.24
C VAL A 141 -5.28 -10.34 5.06
N SER A 142 -5.02 -11.34 4.21
CA SER A 142 -5.91 -11.71 3.10
C SER A 142 -7.31 -12.10 3.59
N ARG A 143 -7.39 -12.87 4.68
CA ARG A 143 -8.65 -13.25 5.33
C ARG A 143 -9.39 -12.04 5.88
N LEU A 144 -8.70 -11.12 6.57
CA LEU A 144 -9.31 -9.88 7.06
C LEU A 144 -9.90 -9.11 5.88
N PHE A 145 -9.15 -8.90 4.79
CA PHE A 145 -9.68 -8.27 3.58
C PHE A 145 -10.94 -8.98 3.05
N GLN A 146 -10.94 -10.31 2.94
CA GLN A 146 -12.14 -11.05 2.53
C GLN A 146 -13.34 -10.82 3.48
N GLU A 147 -13.09 -10.75 4.78
CA GLU A 147 -14.09 -10.45 5.81
C GLU A 147 -14.63 -9.01 5.74
N PHE A 148 -13.80 -8.02 5.41
CA PHE A 148 -14.21 -6.62 5.17
C PHE A 148 -15.09 -6.50 3.92
N TYR A 149 -14.74 -7.20 2.84
CA TYR A 149 -15.48 -7.17 1.59
C TYR A 149 -16.66 -8.16 1.56
N SER A 150 -16.83 -8.99 2.59
CA SER A 150 -17.93 -9.95 2.70
C SER A 150 -19.32 -9.30 2.74
N GLY A 151 -19.43 -7.99 3.04
CA GLY A 151 -20.69 -7.29 3.19
C GLY A 151 -21.41 -7.55 4.53
N SER A 152 -20.74 -8.21 5.48
CA SER A 152 -21.21 -8.30 6.87
C SER A 152 -20.99 -6.97 7.60
N LYS A 153 -21.98 -6.56 8.40
CA LYS A 153 -21.91 -5.37 9.27
C LYS A 153 -21.39 -5.68 10.69
N VAL A 154 -21.27 -6.97 11.04
CA VAL A 154 -20.83 -7.40 12.38
C VAL A 154 -19.38 -6.97 12.58
N PRO A 155 -18.99 -6.31 13.67
CA PRO A 155 -17.59 -5.94 13.89
C PRO A 155 -16.63 -7.14 13.84
N LEU A 156 -15.40 -6.93 13.40
CA LEU A 156 -14.39 -7.99 13.27
C LEU A 156 -13.35 -7.89 14.39
N VAL A 157 -12.88 -9.05 14.87
CA VAL A 157 -11.89 -9.17 15.95
C VAL A 157 -10.56 -9.63 15.34
N PRO A 158 -9.55 -8.76 15.18
CA PRO A 158 -8.28 -9.10 14.54
C PRO A 158 -7.30 -9.82 15.49
N HIS A 159 -7.77 -10.80 16.27
CA HIS A 159 -6.96 -11.46 17.31
C HIS A 159 -5.75 -12.22 16.75
N VAL A 160 -5.88 -12.86 15.58
CA VAL A 160 -4.77 -13.58 14.94
C VAL A 160 -3.69 -12.59 14.50
N LEU A 161 -4.09 -11.51 13.82
CA LEU A 161 -3.18 -10.43 13.41
C LEU A 161 -2.38 -9.90 14.61
N LEU A 162 -3.06 -9.58 15.72
CA LEU A 162 -2.43 -9.09 16.93
C LEU A 162 -1.48 -10.10 17.54
N HIS A 163 -1.93 -11.35 17.68
CA HIS A 163 -1.10 -12.40 18.22
C HIS A 163 0.18 -12.58 17.41
N MET A 164 0.10 -12.57 16.08
CA MET A 164 1.25 -12.68 15.20
C MET A 164 2.20 -11.48 15.31
N THR A 165 1.67 -10.26 15.39
CA THR A 165 2.52 -9.08 15.60
C THR A 165 3.15 -9.08 16.98
N TRP A 166 2.46 -9.55 18.03
CA TRP A 166 2.97 -9.64 19.39
C TRP A 166 4.02 -10.73 19.60
N THR A 167 3.91 -11.86 18.89
CA THR A 167 4.94 -12.89 18.91
C THR A 167 6.19 -12.45 18.14
N HIS A 168 6.02 -11.61 17.14
CA HIS A 168 7.13 -11.00 16.40
C HIS A 168 7.80 -9.85 17.17
N ALA A 169 7.01 -8.95 17.73
CA ALA A 169 7.44 -7.76 18.47
C ALA A 169 6.85 -7.79 19.89
N HIS A 170 7.51 -8.49 20.80
CA HIS A 170 7.03 -8.71 22.17
C HIS A 170 6.82 -7.43 22.99
N HIS A 171 7.57 -6.35 22.71
CA HIS A 171 7.40 -5.06 23.40
C HIS A 171 6.05 -4.38 23.06
N LEU A 172 5.44 -4.73 21.93
CA LEU A 172 4.10 -4.27 21.55
C LEU A 172 2.98 -5.11 22.18
N ALA A 173 3.32 -6.20 22.87
CA ALA A 173 2.34 -7.08 23.49
C ALA A 173 1.87 -6.52 24.84
N GLY A 174 0.56 -6.43 25.03
CA GLY A 174 -0.03 -5.98 26.29
C GLY A 174 -1.31 -5.16 26.10
N TYR A 175 -1.78 -4.60 27.20
CA TYR A 175 -2.95 -3.71 27.25
C TYR A 175 -2.57 -2.24 27.33
N GLU A 176 -1.28 -1.91 27.25
CA GLU A 176 -0.80 -0.53 27.27
C GLU A 176 -1.01 0.15 25.91
N GLN A 177 -1.04 1.49 25.91
CA GLN A 177 -1.08 2.26 24.67
C GLN A 177 0.28 2.14 23.98
N GLN A 178 0.26 1.79 22.70
CA GLN A 178 1.46 1.58 21.89
C GLN A 178 1.54 2.59 20.75
N ASP A 179 2.75 2.80 20.25
CA ASP A 179 2.96 3.62 19.06
C ASP A 179 2.37 2.93 17.82
N ALA A 180 1.47 3.66 17.18
CA ALA A 180 0.86 3.32 15.90
C ALA A 180 1.88 2.98 14.81
N HIS A 181 2.94 3.78 14.74
CA HIS A 181 4.00 3.67 13.75
C HIS A 181 4.82 2.40 13.99
N GLU A 182 5.20 2.13 15.24
CA GLU A 182 5.95 0.93 15.59
C GLU A 182 5.17 -0.35 15.26
N PHE A 183 3.87 -0.38 15.56
CA PHE A 183 2.99 -1.49 15.17
C PHE A 183 2.90 -1.66 13.64
N PHE A 184 2.85 -0.56 12.89
CA PHE A 184 2.80 -0.58 11.43
C PHE A 184 4.08 -1.15 10.84
N ILE A 185 5.24 -0.65 11.27
CA ILE A 185 6.55 -1.12 10.82
C ILE A 185 6.77 -2.59 11.18
N ALA A 186 6.44 -3.01 12.41
CA ALA A 186 6.51 -4.42 12.82
C ALA A 186 5.61 -5.33 11.96
N THR A 187 4.43 -4.84 11.59
CA THR A 187 3.49 -5.56 10.71
C THR A 187 4.02 -5.69 9.28
N LEU A 188 4.60 -4.61 8.72
CA LEU A 188 5.22 -4.65 7.38
C LEU A 188 6.43 -5.59 7.34
N ASP A 189 7.28 -5.55 8.37
CA ASP A 189 8.43 -6.45 8.50
C ASP A 189 7.99 -7.91 8.55
N LEU A 190 6.98 -8.24 9.37
CA LEU A 190 6.44 -9.59 9.43
C LEU A 190 5.83 -10.04 8.10
N LEU A 191 5.14 -9.16 7.38
CA LEU A 191 4.62 -9.42 6.04
C LEU A 191 5.76 -9.68 5.05
N HIS A 192 6.78 -8.82 5.02
CA HIS A 192 7.95 -8.97 4.15
C HIS A 192 8.61 -10.33 4.39
N ARG A 193 8.93 -10.67 5.65
CA ARG A 193 9.53 -11.97 6.02
C ARG A 193 8.71 -13.15 5.54
N HIS A 194 7.41 -13.15 5.78
CA HIS A 194 6.53 -14.25 5.38
C HIS A 194 6.34 -14.35 3.85
N LEU A 195 6.63 -13.30 3.11
CA LEU A 195 6.69 -13.33 1.64
C LEU A 195 8.03 -13.85 1.13
N ILE A 196 9.14 -13.56 1.81
CA ILE A 196 10.49 -13.93 1.37
C ILE A 196 10.99 -15.27 1.91
N HIS A 197 10.35 -15.84 2.94
CA HIS A 197 10.87 -16.92 3.81
C HIS A 197 11.46 -18.15 3.08
N LYS A 198 11.21 -18.37 1.78
CA LYS A 198 11.89 -19.41 0.97
C LYS A 198 12.20 -19.02 -0.48
N THR A 199 12.05 -17.76 -0.87
CA THR A 199 12.51 -17.31 -2.19
C THR A 199 14.01 -17.04 -2.12
N THR A 200 14.82 -17.63 -2.99
CA THR A 200 16.29 -17.45 -3.11
C THR A 200 16.66 -16.05 -3.64
N VAL A 201 15.94 -15.03 -3.22
CA VAL A 201 16.08 -13.67 -3.68
C VAL A 201 17.03 -12.98 -2.72
N ASN A 202 18.07 -12.36 -3.26
CA ASN A 202 19.02 -11.57 -2.46
C ASN A 202 18.24 -10.58 -1.59
N PRO A 203 18.54 -10.47 -0.27
CA PRO A 203 17.84 -9.55 0.63
C PRO A 203 17.82 -8.09 0.15
N ALA A 204 18.80 -7.71 -0.69
CA ALA A 204 18.93 -6.36 -1.23
C ALA A 204 17.96 -6.02 -2.37
N ASN A 205 17.35 -7.00 -3.04
CA ASN A 205 16.49 -6.81 -4.22
C ASN A 205 15.25 -7.70 -4.14
N CYS A 206 14.43 -7.49 -3.13
CA CYS A 206 13.18 -8.21 -2.95
C CYS A 206 12.06 -7.59 -3.81
N ASP A 207 11.36 -8.43 -4.59
CA ASP A 207 10.20 -8.03 -5.41
C ASP A 207 8.86 -8.29 -4.67
N CYS A 208 8.87 -8.33 -3.34
CA CYS A 208 7.63 -8.56 -2.60
C CYS A 208 6.70 -7.34 -2.66
N ILE A 209 5.43 -7.55 -2.33
CA ILE A 209 4.43 -6.47 -2.36
C ILE A 209 4.78 -5.33 -1.40
N VAL A 210 5.44 -5.63 -0.27
CA VAL A 210 5.89 -4.61 0.69
C VAL A 210 6.93 -3.71 0.02
N ASP A 211 7.95 -4.28 -0.63
CA ASP A 211 8.97 -3.48 -1.30
C ASP A 211 8.47 -2.75 -2.53
N THR A 212 7.52 -3.35 -3.24
CA THR A 212 6.93 -2.73 -4.44
C THR A 212 6.11 -1.47 -4.10
N ILE A 213 5.52 -1.40 -2.89
CA ILE A 213 4.62 -0.31 -2.50
C ILE A 213 5.31 0.69 -1.57
N PHE A 214 6.01 0.19 -0.55
CA PHE A 214 6.48 0.98 0.57
C PHE A 214 7.98 1.29 0.50
N THR A 215 8.78 0.51 -0.23
CA THR A 215 10.22 0.72 -0.27
C THR A 215 10.60 1.86 -1.22
N GLY A 216 11.11 2.94 -0.62
CA GLY A 216 11.87 3.99 -1.30
C GLY A 216 13.37 3.84 -1.08
N LYS A 217 14.16 4.75 -1.67
CA LYS A 217 15.62 4.84 -1.46
C LYS A 217 15.99 6.28 -1.10
N LEU A 218 16.67 6.47 0.03
CA LEU A 218 17.29 7.72 0.43
C LEU A 218 18.74 7.73 -0.03
N GLN A 219 19.17 8.86 -0.59
CA GLN A 219 20.55 9.08 -0.96
C GLN A 219 21.19 10.02 0.07
N SER A 220 22.14 9.50 0.83
CA SER A 220 22.90 10.23 1.84
C SER A 220 24.26 10.60 1.28
N ASP A 221 24.46 11.88 0.97
CA ASP A 221 25.71 12.40 0.42
C ASP A 221 26.55 13.10 1.50
N VAL A 222 27.75 12.59 1.75
CA VAL A 222 28.72 13.20 2.65
C VAL A 222 29.81 13.89 1.83
N VAL A 223 29.87 15.21 1.91
CA VAL A 223 30.85 16.02 1.19
C VAL A 223 32.01 16.38 2.11
N CYS A 224 33.22 15.93 1.76
CA CYS A 224 34.43 16.28 2.49
C CYS A 224 34.77 17.76 2.30
N GLN A 225 34.93 18.52 3.38
CA GLN A 225 35.24 19.95 3.28
C GLN A 225 36.66 20.25 2.77
N ASN A 226 37.59 19.30 2.85
CA ASN A 226 38.99 19.51 2.47
C ASN A 226 39.23 19.21 0.97
N CYS A 227 38.83 18.03 0.50
CA CYS A 227 39.06 17.61 -0.90
C CYS A 227 37.82 17.74 -1.79
N LYS A 228 36.66 18.14 -1.24
CA LYS A 228 35.36 18.20 -1.93
C LYS A 228 34.91 16.88 -2.58
N GLY A 229 35.52 15.76 -2.18
CA GLY A 229 35.06 14.42 -2.55
C GLY A 229 33.71 14.12 -1.91
N VAL A 230 32.84 13.49 -2.68
CA VAL A 230 31.48 13.10 -2.26
C VAL A 230 31.45 11.59 -2.02
N SER A 231 30.99 11.19 -0.84
CA SER A 231 30.68 9.80 -0.51
C SER A 231 29.17 9.64 -0.47
N THR A 232 28.63 8.81 -1.37
CA THR A 232 27.18 8.56 -1.47
C THR A 232 26.83 7.20 -0.89
N THR A 233 25.85 7.16 0.01
CA THR A 233 25.23 5.94 0.53
C THR A 233 23.76 5.92 0.11
N ILE A 234 23.25 4.76 -0.33
CA ILE A 234 21.85 4.60 -0.72
C ILE A 234 21.17 3.65 0.25
N ASP A 235 20.25 4.17 1.05
CA ASP A 235 19.58 3.43 2.13
C ASP A 235 18.10 3.20 1.76
N PRO A 236 17.60 1.94 1.77
CA PRO A 236 16.17 1.69 1.59
C PRO A 236 15.38 2.15 2.82
N PHE A 237 14.16 2.64 2.62
CA PHE A 237 13.26 3.05 3.70
C PHE A 237 11.81 2.65 3.41
N TRP A 238 11.01 2.43 4.45
CA TRP A 238 9.55 2.20 4.35
C TRP A 238 8.71 3.42 4.76
N ASP A 239 9.31 4.34 5.50
CA ASP A 239 8.71 5.56 5.99
C ASP A 239 9.72 6.70 6.09
N ILE A 240 9.22 7.93 6.23
CA ILE A 240 10.04 9.14 6.45
C ILE A 240 9.54 9.79 7.74
N SER A 241 10.36 9.75 8.78
CA SER A 241 10.12 10.45 10.03
C SER A 241 10.53 11.92 9.89
N LEU A 242 9.59 12.84 10.10
CA LEU A 242 9.80 14.28 9.91
C LEU A 242 9.78 15.03 11.24
N ASP A 243 10.79 15.86 11.45
CA ASP A 243 10.84 16.75 12.61
C ASP A 243 9.84 17.90 12.48
N LEU A 244 8.97 18.02 13.47
CA LEU A 244 8.08 19.17 13.59
C LEU A 244 8.80 20.30 14.35
N PRO A 245 8.73 21.55 13.86
CA PRO A 245 9.23 22.68 14.64
C PRO A 245 8.42 22.77 15.94
N ALA A 246 9.10 23.00 17.06
CA ALA A 246 8.46 23.16 18.35
C ALA A 246 7.39 24.25 18.25
N ALA A 247 6.14 23.91 18.51
CA ALA A 247 5.09 24.90 18.69
C ALA A 247 5.48 25.73 19.90
N THR A 248 6.01 26.93 19.68
CA THR A 248 6.17 27.89 20.77
C THR A 248 4.79 28.12 21.35
N PRO A 249 4.54 27.80 22.63
CA PRO A 249 3.27 28.14 23.25
C PRO A 249 3.15 29.66 23.12
N SER A 250 2.08 30.10 22.47
CA SER A 250 1.74 31.50 22.33
C SER A 250 1.51 32.09 23.71
N SER A 251 2.60 32.54 24.34
CA SER A 251 2.54 33.46 25.46
C SER A 251 1.98 34.77 24.94
N SER A 252 0.72 35.00 25.29
CA SER A 252 0.09 36.31 25.33
C SER A 252 1.07 37.37 25.85
N ASN A 253 1.10 38.49 25.14
CA ASN A 253 1.70 39.79 25.48
C ASN A 253 3.16 40.00 25.09
N SER A 254 3.37 40.63 23.93
CA SER A 254 4.32 41.74 23.75
C SER A 254 4.08 42.40 22.40
N SER A 255 3.38 43.53 22.42
CA SER A 255 3.32 44.50 21.35
C SER A 255 4.73 44.98 20.97
N SER A 256 5.25 44.54 19.83
CA SER A 256 6.22 45.32 19.06
C SER A 256 6.20 44.89 17.60
N SER A 257 6.03 45.90 16.76
CA SER A 257 5.94 45.87 15.31
C SER A 257 7.19 45.26 14.66
N SER A 258 7.05 44.06 14.12
CA SER A 258 7.72 43.69 12.87
C SER A 258 6.94 42.56 12.21
N SER A 259 6.55 42.80 10.97
CA SER A 259 5.78 41.93 10.09
C SER A 259 6.54 40.65 9.76
N SER A 260 6.43 39.64 10.63
CA SER A 260 6.87 38.28 10.37
C SER A 260 5.66 37.36 10.38
N SER A 261 5.33 36.87 9.20
CA SER A 261 4.26 35.93 8.90
C SER A 261 4.12 34.81 9.95
N ASN A 262 2.93 34.69 10.53
CA ASN A 262 2.42 33.43 11.10
C ASN A 262 2.42 32.38 9.98
N HIS A 263 3.56 31.76 9.73
CA HIS A 263 3.66 30.66 8.77
C HIS A 263 3.27 29.39 9.52
N GLY A 264 2.02 28.96 9.33
CA GLY A 264 1.56 27.66 9.83
C GLY A 264 2.51 26.56 9.35
N ILE A 265 2.82 25.62 10.25
CA ILE A 265 3.70 24.49 9.96
C ILE A 265 3.10 23.71 8.79
N SER A 266 3.79 23.70 7.66
CA SER A 266 3.37 22.94 6.47
C SER A 266 4.22 21.69 6.30
N LEU A 267 3.61 20.63 5.74
CA LEU A 267 4.33 19.39 5.40
C LEU A 267 5.50 19.69 4.45
N HIS A 268 5.31 20.62 3.51
CA HIS A 268 6.35 21.04 2.58
C HIS A 268 7.58 21.60 3.31
N ASN A 269 7.38 22.45 4.33
CA ASN A 269 8.48 22.98 5.14
C ASN A 269 9.21 21.89 5.93
N CYS A 270 8.48 20.91 6.46
CA CYS A 270 9.08 19.78 7.18
C CYS A 270 9.94 18.91 6.25
N LEU A 271 9.47 18.65 5.02
CA LEU A 271 10.22 17.93 3.99
C LEU A 271 11.45 18.72 3.53
N GLU A 272 11.31 20.03 3.31
CA GLU A 272 12.42 20.90 2.94
C GLU A 272 13.51 20.87 4.03
N ARG A 273 13.11 20.94 5.31
CA ARG A 273 14.02 20.83 6.44
C ARG A 273 14.72 19.47 6.49
N PHE A 274 13.99 18.38 6.26
CA PHE A 274 14.54 17.02 6.23
C PHE A 274 15.61 16.85 5.14
N THR A 275 15.43 17.49 3.98
CA THR A 275 16.39 17.44 2.86
C THR A 275 17.49 18.49 2.92
N LYS A 276 17.51 19.32 3.97
CA LYS A 276 18.46 20.44 4.06
C LYS A 276 19.87 19.90 4.33
N PRO A 277 20.91 20.44 3.67
CA PRO A 277 22.29 20.09 3.99
C PRO A 277 22.63 20.45 5.43
N GLU A 278 23.10 19.47 6.19
CA GLU A 278 23.54 19.65 7.57
C GLU A 278 25.07 19.56 7.68
N HIS A 279 25.65 20.42 8.50
CA HIS A 279 27.06 20.33 8.83
C HIS A 279 27.22 19.40 10.02
N LEU A 280 27.82 18.25 9.76
CA LEU A 280 28.18 17.28 10.80
C LEU A 280 29.20 17.96 11.72
N GLY A 281 28.81 18.20 12.97
CA GLY A 281 29.68 18.84 13.97
C GLY A 281 30.91 17.98 14.28
N SER A 282 31.88 18.56 15.00
CA SER A 282 33.18 17.94 15.34
C SER A 282 33.09 16.61 16.13
N SER A 283 31.89 16.20 16.55
CA SER A 283 31.61 14.94 17.21
C SER A 283 31.49 13.76 16.26
N ALA A 284 31.21 13.98 14.96
CA ALA A 284 30.91 12.92 14.00
C ALA A 284 32.15 12.07 13.61
N LYS A 285 33.37 12.58 13.81
CA LYS A 285 34.67 11.88 13.58
C LYS A 285 34.67 11.03 12.30
N ILE A 286 34.31 11.62 11.18
CA ILE A 286 34.21 10.93 9.89
C ILE A 286 35.56 10.99 9.20
N LYS A 287 36.08 9.84 8.78
CA LYS A 287 37.31 9.76 8.00
C LYS A 287 37.00 9.81 6.51
N CYS A 288 37.55 10.79 5.80
CA CYS A 288 37.39 10.87 4.35
C CYS A 288 38.24 9.79 3.65
N SER A 289 37.62 8.95 2.81
CA SER A 289 38.32 7.92 2.04
C SER A 289 39.34 8.48 1.05
N ASN A 290 39.09 9.67 0.50
CA ASN A 290 39.90 10.26 -0.57
C ASN A 290 41.17 10.96 -0.04
N CYS A 291 41.08 11.74 1.04
CA CYS A 291 42.22 12.47 1.61
C CYS A 291 42.66 11.96 2.99
N GLN A 292 42.03 10.91 3.53
CA GLN A 292 42.36 10.24 4.80
C GLN A 292 42.34 11.15 6.05
N THR A 293 41.82 12.38 5.92
CA THR A 293 41.66 13.33 7.04
C THR A 293 40.37 13.05 7.82
N TYR A 294 40.42 13.22 9.14
CA TYR A 294 39.25 13.19 10.01
C TYR A 294 38.56 14.56 10.02
N GLN A 295 37.22 14.54 9.97
CA GLN A 295 36.35 15.70 10.14
C GLN A 295 35.38 15.48 11.31
#